data_AF-A0A6P8GR73-F1
#
_entry.id   AF-A0A6P8GR73-F1
#
_cell.length_a   1.000
_cell.length_b   1.000
_cell.length_c   1.000
_cell.angle_alpha   90.00
_cell.angle_beta   90.00
_cell.angle_gamma   90.00
#
_symmetry.space_group_name_H-M   'P 1'
#
loop_
_entity.id
_entity.type
_entity.pdbx_description
1 polymer ?
#
loop_
_entity_poly.entity_id
_entity_poly.type
_entity_poly.pdbx_seq_one_letter_code
_entity_poly.pdbx_strand_id
1 'polypeptide(L)'
;MHVEKRVTSQDIAKTEGGDIKALGDTKPEAVTSQTRRKSYQDLLAFCYRRLKEIYNAYKGNAGGLLSPMKRDLLLRLRAEIETVADSWLSIALKSLLLIQSRGRCMNVLVTTTQLVPALAKVLLYGLGEVFPIENIYSATKIGKDSCFERIVSRFGRKVTNVHNMPFWHVSAHGDLVSLHQALELDFL
;
A
#
# COMPACT_ATOMS: atom_id res chain seq x y z
N MET A 1 -13.18 5.39 29.53
CA MET A 1 -12.45 4.60 28.53
C MET A 1 -13.41 4.20 27.41
N HIS A 2 -13.47 4.99 26.35
CA HIS A 2 -14.27 4.68 25.16
C HIS A 2 -13.44 3.78 24.24
N VAL A 3 -13.95 2.59 23.95
CA VAL A 3 -13.34 1.64 23.02
C VAL A 3 -13.79 2.03 21.61
N GLU A 4 -12.97 2.81 20.90
CA GLU A 4 -13.23 3.17 19.51
C GLU A 4 -12.71 2.06 18.59
N LYS A 5 -13.63 1.42 17.86
CA LYS A 5 -13.37 0.27 16.99
C LYS A 5 -12.50 0.67 15.80
N ARG A 6 -11.42 -0.09 15.61
CA ARG A 6 -10.41 0.02 14.55
C ARG A 6 -11.04 -0.25 13.18
N VAL A 7 -10.78 0.61 12.20
CA VAL A 7 -11.01 0.30 10.79
C VAL A 7 -9.66 0.29 10.10
N THR A 8 -9.33 -0.86 9.53
CA THR A 8 -8.16 -1.07 8.70
C THR A 8 -8.63 -1.58 7.34
N SER A 9 -7.83 -1.42 6.29
CA SER A 9 -8.21 -1.71 4.90
C SER A 9 -8.63 -3.17 4.61
N GLN A 10 -8.59 -4.05 5.61
CA GLN A 10 -9.02 -5.44 5.56
C GLN A 10 -10.45 -5.68 6.10
N ASP A 11 -11.08 -4.68 6.74
CA ASP A 11 -12.39 -4.86 7.41
C ASP A 11 -13.61 -4.71 6.49
N ILE A 12 -13.42 -4.47 5.18
CA ILE A 12 -14.51 -4.13 4.22
C ILE A 12 -14.92 -5.33 3.34
N ALA A 13 -14.34 -6.52 3.51
CA ALA A 13 -14.54 -7.65 2.59
C ALA A 13 -15.45 -8.79 3.09
N LYS A 14 -16.42 -8.53 3.97
CA LYS A 14 -17.36 -9.57 4.45
C LYS A 14 -18.79 -9.05 4.67
N THR A 15 -19.50 -8.68 3.60
CA THR A 15 -20.96 -8.52 3.74
C THR A 15 -21.77 -8.71 2.46
N GLU A 16 -21.41 -9.63 1.54
CA GLU A 16 -22.35 -10.01 0.48
C GLU A 16 -22.30 -11.52 0.22
N GLY A 17 -23.31 -12.23 0.71
CA GLY A 17 -23.54 -13.66 0.49
C GLY A 17 -24.48 -14.26 1.52
N GLY A 18 -25.77 -14.42 1.18
CA GLY A 18 -26.72 -15.13 2.03
C GLY A 18 -28.20 -14.92 1.71
N ASP A 19 -28.68 -15.70 0.73
CA ASP A 19 -29.98 -16.35 0.57
C ASP A 19 -31.34 -15.63 0.59
N ILE A 20 -32.08 -15.99 -0.46
CA ILE A 20 -33.47 -15.68 -0.80
C ILE A 20 -34.36 -16.77 -0.21
N LYS A 21 -35.39 -16.43 0.57
CA LYS A 21 -36.63 -17.21 0.69
C LYS A 21 -37.81 -16.37 1.19
N ALA A 22 -38.97 -16.69 0.64
CA ALA A 22 -40.20 -15.91 0.51
C ALA A 22 -41.14 -15.92 1.73
N LEU A 23 -42.01 -14.89 1.86
CA LEU A 23 -43.46 -15.04 2.13
C LEU A 23 -44.25 -13.71 2.01
N GLY A 24 -45.31 -13.72 1.18
CA GLY A 24 -46.67 -13.21 1.48
C GLY A 24 -46.96 -11.73 1.79
N ASP A 25 -47.56 -11.05 0.81
CA ASP A 25 -48.62 -10.02 0.82
C ASP A 25 -48.85 -9.11 2.06
N THR A 26 -48.66 -7.79 1.90
CA THR A 26 -49.71 -6.76 2.14
C THR A 26 -49.33 -5.33 1.67
N LYS A 27 -50.23 -4.74 0.87
CA LYS A 27 -50.56 -3.32 0.52
C LYS A 27 -49.48 -2.22 0.29
N PRO A 28 -49.77 -1.26 -0.63
CA PRO A 28 -48.85 -0.20 -1.03
C PRO A 28 -49.01 1.04 -0.16
N GLU A 29 -47.93 1.68 0.26
CA GLU A 29 -47.92 3.14 0.47
C GLU A 29 -46.51 3.70 0.71
N ALA A 30 -46.36 4.95 0.25
CA ALA A 30 -45.26 5.88 0.47
C ALA A 30 -43.92 5.54 -0.22
N VAL A 31 -43.76 6.05 -1.45
CA VAL A 31 -42.46 6.50 -1.96
C VAL A 31 -41.98 7.64 -1.07
N THR A 32 -41.40 7.30 0.07
CA THR A 32 -40.63 8.25 0.86
C THR A 32 -39.26 8.29 0.22
N SER A 33 -38.96 9.39 -0.48
CA SER A 33 -37.61 9.75 -0.92
C SER A 33 -36.75 10.00 0.32
N GLN A 34 -36.37 8.91 0.97
CA GLN A 34 -35.55 8.89 2.16
C GLN A 34 -34.11 8.90 1.67
N THR A 35 -33.57 10.10 1.47
CA THR A 35 -32.14 10.31 1.24
C THR A 35 -31.38 9.66 2.39
N ARG A 36 -30.95 8.40 2.19
CA ARG A 36 -30.18 7.62 3.16
C ARG A 36 -28.94 8.44 3.52
N ARG A 37 -28.88 9.00 4.73
CA ARG A 37 -27.65 9.57 5.28
C ARG A 37 -26.60 8.45 5.28
N LYS A 38 -25.61 8.56 4.40
CA LYS A 38 -24.47 7.64 4.38
C LYS A 38 -23.79 7.69 5.74
N SER A 39 -23.48 6.53 6.33
CA SER A 39 -22.74 6.52 7.59
C SER A 39 -21.31 7.02 7.37
N TYR A 40 -20.66 7.50 8.43
CA TYR A 40 -19.25 7.88 8.36
C TYR A 40 -18.35 6.73 7.88
N GLN A 41 -18.67 5.50 8.30
CA GLN A 41 -17.94 4.29 7.89
C GLN A 41 -18.10 4.03 6.38
N ASP A 42 -19.30 4.25 5.82
CA ASP A 42 -19.54 4.10 4.39
C ASP A 42 -18.76 5.13 3.57
N LEU A 43 -18.71 6.38 4.05
CA LEU A 43 -17.94 7.45 3.43
C LEU A 43 -16.44 7.14 3.47
N LEU A 44 -15.94 6.66 4.61
CA LEU A 44 -14.54 6.30 4.77
C LEU A 44 -14.15 5.14 3.85
N ALA A 45 -14.96 4.08 3.82
CA ALA A 45 -14.78 2.94 2.91
C ALA A 45 -14.79 3.38 1.45
N PHE A 46 -15.72 4.27 1.08
CA PHE A 46 -15.76 4.85 -0.26
C PHE A 46 -14.48 5.62 -0.61
N CYS A 47 -14.00 6.48 0.29
CA CYS A 47 -12.75 7.24 0.09
C CYS A 47 -11.55 6.31 -0.13
N TYR A 48 -11.39 5.27 0.68
CA TYR A 48 -10.28 4.32 0.53
C TYR A 48 -10.39 3.47 -0.73
N ARG A 49 -11.60 3.06 -1.13
CA ARG A 49 -11.83 2.38 -2.41
C ARG A 49 -11.46 3.29 -3.58
N ARG A 50 -11.88 4.56 -3.55
CA ARG A 50 -11.52 5.53 -4.58
C ARG A 50 -10.02 5.79 -4.63
N LEU A 51 -9.36 5.89 -3.48
CA LEU A 51 -7.91 6.03 -3.40
C LEU A 51 -7.19 4.83 -4.01
N LYS A 52 -7.68 3.60 -3.76
CA LYS A 52 -7.16 2.38 -4.37
C LYS A 52 -7.31 2.37 -5.88
N GLU A 53 -8.46 2.80 -6.41
CA GLU A 53 -8.67 2.94 -7.85
C GLU A 53 -7.68 3.93 -8.47
N ILE A 54 -7.52 5.11 -7.86
CA ILE A 54 -6.58 6.13 -8.33
C ILE A 54 -5.15 5.58 -8.31
N TYR A 55 -4.72 4.98 -7.20
CA TYR A 55 -3.38 4.42 -7.12
C TYR A 55 -3.15 3.37 -8.22
N ASN A 56 -4.07 2.42 -8.38
CA ASN A 56 -3.92 1.35 -9.36
C ASN A 56 -3.95 1.85 -10.81
N ALA A 57 -4.73 2.89 -11.11
CA ALA A 57 -4.78 3.50 -12.43
C ALA A 57 -3.48 4.24 -12.80
N TYR A 58 -2.77 4.79 -11.82
CA TYR A 58 -1.62 5.66 -12.06
C TYR A 58 -0.28 5.11 -11.52
N LYS A 59 -0.24 3.88 -11.00
CA LYS A 59 0.97 3.29 -10.39
C LYS A 59 2.19 3.22 -11.32
N GLY A 60 1.98 3.04 -12.63
CA GLY A 60 3.02 3.09 -13.66
C GLY A 60 3.13 4.44 -14.38
N ASN A 61 2.26 5.40 -14.07
CA ASN A 61 2.26 6.72 -14.71
C ASN A 61 1.75 7.81 -13.76
N ALA A 62 2.49 8.07 -12.68
CA ALA A 62 2.15 9.12 -11.71
C ALA A 62 2.06 10.51 -12.37
N GLY A 63 2.79 10.73 -13.48
CA GLY A 63 2.73 11.97 -14.25
C GLY A 63 1.34 12.27 -14.84
N GLY A 64 0.53 11.24 -15.09
CA GLY A 64 -0.85 11.39 -15.54
C GLY A 64 -1.81 12.00 -14.51
N LEU A 65 -1.44 12.00 -13.23
CA LEU A 65 -2.21 12.70 -12.17
C LEU A 65 -1.93 14.20 -12.11
N LEU A 66 -0.87 14.65 -12.75
CA LEU A 66 -0.35 16.00 -12.62
C LEU A 66 -0.68 16.83 -13.87
N SER A 67 -0.75 18.15 -13.70
CA SER A 67 -0.77 19.04 -14.87
C SER A 67 0.54 18.89 -15.65
N PRO A 68 0.56 19.15 -16.98
CA PRO A 68 1.76 19.00 -17.80
C PRO A 68 3.00 19.70 -17.20
N MET A 69 2.82 20.94 -16.73
CA MET A 69 3.89 21.70 -16.06
C MET A 69 4.42 21.02 -14.80
N LYS A 70 3.55 20.46 -13.94
CA LYS A 70 3.97 19.75 -12.72
C LYS A 70 4.62 18.41 -13.04
N ARG A 71 4.20 17.73 -14.11
CA ARG A 71 4.83 16.51 -14.60
C ARG A 71 6.27 16.79 -15.04
N ASP A 72 6.49 17.83 -15.83
CA ASP A 72 7.83 18.18 -16.32
C ASP A 72 8.76 18.60 -15.16
N LEU A 73 8.21 19.33 -14.18
CA LEU A 73 8.93 19.64 -12.93
C LEU A 73 9.28 18.37 -12.14
N LEU A 74 8.34 17.42 -12.01
CA LEU A 74 8.59 16.16 -11.31
C LEU A 74 9.71 15.36 -11.98
N LEU A 75 9.73 15.27 -13.31
CA LEU A 75 10.78 14.58 -14.05
C LEU A 75 12.14 15.22 -13.81
N ARG A 76 12.21 16.56 -13.84
CA ARG A 76 13.45 17.30 -13.56
C ARG A 76 13.93 17.09 -12.13
N LEU A 77 13.04 17.23 -11.16
CA LEU A 77 13.35 17.03 -9.74
C LEU A 77 13.83 15.61 -9.45
N ARG A 78 13.22 14.59 -10.09
CA ARG A 78 13.70 13.21 -9.97
C ARG A 78 15.11 13.05 -10.50
N ALA A 79 15.44 13.63 -11.66
CA ALA A 79 16.78 13.57 -12.22
C ALA A 79 17.84 14.25 -11.32
N GLU A 80 17.48 15.40 -10.73
CA GLU A 80 18.34 16.08 -9.74
C GLU A 80 18.53 15.23 -8.49
N ILE A 81 17.47 14.62 -7.95
CA ILE A 81 17.54 13.72 -6.79
C ILE A 81 18.42 12.50 -7.10
N GLU A 82 18.28 11.87 -8.27
CA GLU A 82 19.14 10.74 -8.68
C GLU A 82 20.62 11.16 -8.73
N THR A 83 20.91 12.37 -9.20
CA THR A 83 22.27 12.89 -9.27
C THR A 83 22.84 13.15 -7.88
N VAL A 84 22.08 13.84 -7.01
CA VAL A 84 22.54 14.19 -5.66
C VAL A 84 22.62 12.98 -4.73
N ALA A 85 21.78 11.96 -4.95
CA ALA A 85 21.76 10.75 -4.14
C ALA A 85 22.62 9.61 -4.73
N ASP A 86 23.52 9.91 -5.68
CA ASP A 86 24.41 8.93 -6.32
C ASP A 86 23.67 7.67 -6.81
N SER A 87 22.55 7.87 -7.52
CA SER A 87 21.69 6.80 -8.05
C SER A 87 21.06 5.86 -7.00
N TRP A 88 20.94 6.29 -5.74
CA TRP A 88 20.37 5.47 -4.66
C TRP A 88 19.01 4.86 -5.03
N LEU A 89 18.07 5.68 -5.52
CA LEU A 89 16.73 5.22 -5.84
C LEU A 89 16.73 4.31 -7.08
N SER A 90 17.56 4.56 -8.08
CA SER A 90 17.77 3.62 -9.20
C SER A 90 18.25 2.24 -8.73
N ILE A 91 19.24 2.19 -7.81
CA ILE A 91 19.74 0.90 -7.28
C ILE A 91 18.64 0.20 -6.46
N ALA A 92 17.95 0.93 -5.59
CA ALA A 92 16.84 0.38 -4.81
C ALA A 92 15.73 -0.19 -5.70
N LEU A 93 15.35 0.53 -6.76
CA LEU A 93 14.33 0.09 -7.70
C LEU A 93 14.77 -1.17 -8.46
N LYS A 94 16.02 -1.24 -8.92
CA LYS A 94 16.57 -2.45 -9.55
C LYS A 94 16.51 -3.65 -8.60
N SER A 95 16.92 -3.48 -7.33
CA SER A 95 16.80 -4.54 -6.32
C SER A 95 15.35 -4.99 -6.11
N LEU A 96 14.40 -4.07 -6.01
CA LEU A 96 12.97 -4.40 -5.85
C LEU A 96 12.41 -5.13 -7.07
N LEU A 97 12.82 -4.76 -8.28
CA LEU A 97 12.44 -5.43 -9.52
C LEU A 97 13.02 -6.85 -9.62
N LEU A 98 14.29 -7.05 -9.21
CA LEU A 98 14.90 -8.37 -9.12
C LEU A 98 14.14 -9.27 -8.14
N ILE A 99 13.77 -8.76 -6.96
CA ILE A 99 12.94 -9.52 -6.01
C ILE A 99 11.61 -9.91 -6.67
N GLN A 100 10.94 -8.96 -7.33
CA GLN A 100 9.65 -9.21 -7.96
C GLN A 100 9.72 -10.23 -9.12
N SER A 101 10.83 -10.26 -9.89
CA SER A 101 10.97 -11.17 -11.04
C SER A 101 11.13 -12.64 -10.63
N ARG A 102 11.54 -12.93 -9.39
CA ARG A 102 11.76 -14.30 -8.88
C ARG A 102 10.48 -15.13 -8.63
N GLY A 103 9.29 -14.57 -8.89
CA GLY A 103 8.00 -15.27 -8.93
C GLY A 103 7.44 -15.78 -7.60
N ARG A 104 8.29 -16.07 -6.60
CA ARG A 104 7.91 -16.50 -5.24
C ARG A 104 8.12 -15.42 -4.17
N CYS A 105 8.71 -14.29 -4.53
CA CYS A 105 8.96 -13.20 -3.61
C CYS A 105 7.91 -12.08 -3.80
N MET A 106 7.65 -11.33 -2.73
CA MET A 106 6.75 -10.19 -2.77
C MET A 106 7.35 -9.02 -2.00
N ASN A 107 7.32 -7.84 -2.62
CA ASN A 107 7.71 -6.61 -1.96
C ASN A 107 6.57 -6.12 -1.06
N VAL A 108 6.93 -5.76 0.19
CA VAL A 108 6.03 -5.19 1.20
C VAL A 108 6.71 -3.96 1.80
N LEU A 109 5.97 -2.85 1.89
CA LEU A 109 6.45 -1.59 2.44
C LEU A 109 5.80 -1.32 3.79
N VAL A 110 6.61 -1.10 4.83
CA VAL A 110 6.17 -0.59 6.13
C VAL A 110 6.78 0.80 6.33
N THR A 111 5.95 1.80 6.62
CA THR A 111 6.39 3.19 6.78
C THR A 111 5.74 3.88 7.98
N THR A 112 6.45 4.79 8.63
CA THR A 112 5.92 5.63 9.73
C THR A 112 5.11 6.82 9.21
N THR A 113 5.03 7.03 7.89
CA THR A 113 4.21 8.07 7.27
C THR A 113 2.74 7.67 7.23
N GLN A 114 1.83 8.64 7.37
CA GLN A 114 0.39 8.42 7.19
C GLN A 114 0.11 7.82 5.79
N LEU A 115 -0.92 6.97 5.69
CA LEU A 115 -1.18 6.17 4.48
C LEU A 115 -1.31 7.01 3.20
N VAL A 116 -2.13 8.07 3.22
CA VAL A 116 -2.36 8.88 2.00
C VAL A 116 -1.06 9.56 1.50
N PRO A 117 -0.29 10.31 2.33
CA PRO A 117 1.01 10.83 1.91
C PRO A 117 2.04 9.76 1.56
N ALA A 118 2.01 8.59 2.20
CA ALA A 118 2.89 7.47 1.86
C ALA A 118 2.63 6.98 0.43
N LEU A 119 1.36 6.79 0.06
CA LEU A 119 0.98 6.41 -1.30
C LEU A 119 1.38 7.47 -2.34
N ALA A 120 1.20 8.76 -2.00
CA ALA A 120 1.68 9.84 -2.85
C ALA A 120 3.20 9.76 -3.06
N LYS A 121 3.99 9.53 -2.01
CA LYS A 121 5.45 9.33 -2.15
C LYS A 121 5.78 8.13 -3.04
N VAL A 122 5.13 6.99 -2.83
CA VAL A 122 5.38 5.78 -3.66
C VAL A 122 5.15 6.07 -5.14
N LEU A 123 4.05 6.75 -5.50
CA LEU A 123 3.80 7.18 -6.87
C LEU A 123 4.84 8.20 -7.37
N LEU A 124 5.13 9.22 -6.56
CA LEU A 124 6.06 10.31 -6.89
C LEU A 124 7.52 9.90 -6.95
N TYR A 125 7.91 8.76 -6.39
CA TYR A 125 9.23 8.16 -6.57
C TYR A 125 9.26 7.03 -7.61
N GLY A 126 8.12 6.74 -8.28
CA GLY A 126 8.06 5.71 -9.33
C GLY A 126 8.10 4.27 -8.80
N LEU A 127 7.74 4.08 -7.53
CA LEU A 127 7.73 2.78 -6.85
C LEU A 127 6.38 2.07 -6.95
N GLY A 128 5.41 2.66 -7.65
CA GLY A 128 4.03 2.17 -7.70
C GLY A 128 3.88 0.78 -8.33
N GLU A 129 4.73 0.46 -9.31
CA GLU A 129 4.68 -0.85 -9.98
C GLU A 129 5.23 -1.98 -9.13
N VAL A 130 6.19 -1.68 -8.25
CA VAL A 130 6.84 -2.67 -7.37
C VAL A 130 6.12 -2.89 -6.04
N PHE A 131 5.28 -1.93 -5.62
CA PHE A 131 4.45 -2.06 -4.42
C PHE A 131 2.96 -2.03 -4.75
N PRO A 132 2.29 -3.20 -4.78
CA PRO A 132 0.83 -3.25 -4.75
C PRO A 132 0.29 -2.48 -3.55
N ILE A 133 -0.82 -1.75 -3.70
CA ILE A 133 -1.35 -0.90 -2.62
C ILE A 133 -1.68 -1.70 -1.35
N GLU A 134 -2.16 -2.94 -1.52
CA GLU A 134 -2.41 -3.87 -0.41
C GLU A 134 -1.15 -4.26 0.37
N ASN A 135 0.04 -4.07 -0.19
CA ASN A 135 1.32 -4.40 0.43
C ASN A 135 1.99 -3.16 1.07
N ILE A 136 1.28 -2.05 1.21
CA ILE A 136 1.77 -0.82 1.84
C ILE A 136 1.08 -0.64 3.19
N TYR A 137 1.86 -0.67 4.26
CA TYR A 137 1.42 -0.60 5.65
C TYR A 137 1.92 0.69 6.30
N SER A 138 0.98 1.48 6.86
CA SER A 138 1.30 2.67 7.65
C SER A 138 1.35 2.33 9.15
N ALA A 139 2.53 2.49 9.74
CA ALA A 139 2.81 2.27 11.15
C ALA A 139 2.49 3.50 12.03
N THR A 140 2.03 4.62 11.45
CA THR A 140 1.86 5.90 12.18
C THR A 140 0.98 5.77 13.43
N LYS A 141 -0.07 4.95 13.37
CA LYS A 141 -1.00 4.77 14.50
C LYS A 141 -0.74 3.50 15.33
N ILE A 142 -0.27 2.43 14.69
CA ILE A 142 -0.21 1.09 15.32
C ILE A 142 1.21 0.62 15.63
N GLY A 143 2.23 1.36 15.20
CA GLY A 143 3.63 0.96 15.34
C GLY A 143 4.07 -0.11 14.31
N LYS A 144 5.39 -0.29 14.17
CA LYS A 144 5.96 -1.24 13.20
C LYS A 144 5.69 -2.69 13.59
N ASP A 145 5.74 -3.02 14.88
CA ASP A 145 5.54 -4.39 15.36
C ASP A 145 4.15 -4.91 15.00
N SER A 146 3.10 -4.09 15.20
CA SER A 146 1.74 -4.45 14.79
C SER A 146 1.59 -4.56 13.26
N CYS A 147 2.34 -3.78 12.47
CA CYS A 147 2.38 -3.99 11.02
C CYS A 147 3.02 -5.34 10.68
N PHE A 148 4.14 -5.69 11.31
CA PHE A 148 4.83 -6.96 11.06
C PHE A 148 3.99 -8.18 11.46
N GLU A 149 3.31 -8.14 12.61
CA GLU A 149 2.37 -9.19 13.01
C GLU A 149 1.28 -9.42 11.96
N ARG A 150 0.73 -8.33 11.39
CA ARG A 150 -0.28 -8.42 10.33
C ARG A 150 0.29 -8.99 9.03
N ILE A 151 1.51 -8.64 8.66
CA ILE A 151 2.19 -9.18 7.47
C ILE A 151 2.42 -10.68 7.65
N VAL A 152 2.96 -11.11 8.78
CA VAL A 152 3.18 -12.52 9.12
C VAL A 152 1.86 -13.29 9.13
N SER A 153 0.81 -12.72 9.72
CA SER A 153 -0.53 -13.31 9.76
C SER A 153 -1.13 -13.47 8.35
N ARG A 154 -0.92 -12.49 7.46
CA ARG A 154 -1.45 -12.51 6.09
C ARG A 154 -0.74 -13.51 5.18
N PHE A 155 0.59 -13.56 5.21
CA PHE A 155 1.37 -14.35 4.25
C PHE A 155 1.84 -15.73 4.77
N GLY A 156 1.77 -15.97 6.08
CA GLY A 156 1.78 -17.31 6.67
C GLY A 156 3.15 -18.03 6.81
N ARG A 157 3.55 -18.28 8.08
CA ARG A 157 4.39 -19.36 8.70
C ARG A 157 5.74 -19.72 8.06
N LYS A 158 6.91 -19.51 8.69
CA LYS A 158 7.49 -20.24 9.87
C LYS A 158 8.39 -19.34 10.72
N VAL A 159 8.16 -18.02 10.75
CA VAL A 159 8.90 -17.12 11.65
C VAL A 159 8.08 -16.95 12.91
N THR A 160 8.44 -17.65 13.98
CA THR A 160 7.74 -17.66 15.28
C THR A 160 7.81 -16.33 16.01
N ASN A 161 8.60 -15.37 15.51
CA ASN A 161 8.76 -14.07 16.10
C ASN A 161 9.22 -13.05 15.04
N VAL A 162 8.68 -11.83 15.05
CA VAL A 162 9.20 -10.68 14.27
C VAL A 162 10.70 -10.49 14.51
N HIS A 163 11.16 -10.79 15.73
CA HIS A 163 12.58 -10.73 16.11
C HIS A 163 13.48 -11.78 15.44
N ASN A 164 12.91 -12.83 14.83
CA ASN A 164 13.67 -13.86 14.11
C ASN A 164 13.65 -13.68 12.59
N MET A 165 13.14 -12.56 12.08
CA MET A 165 13.26 -12.24 10.65
C MET A 165 14.70 -11.79 10.36
N PRO A 166 15.37 -12.35 9.33
CA PRO A 166 16.67 -11.84 8.91
C PRO A 166 16.54 -10.37 8.55
N PHE A 167 17.49 -9.56 9.02
CA PHE A 167 17.46 -8.11 8.86
C PHE A 167 18.71 -7.62 8.15
N TRP A 168 18.50 -6.98 7.00
CA TRP A 168 19.56 -6.25 6.30
C TRP A 168 19.46 -4.77 6.66
N HIS A 169 20.42 -4.28 7.44
CA HIS A 169 20.46 -2.87 7.82
C HIS A 169 21.06 -2.04 6.67
N VAL A 170 20.38 -0.97 6.28
CA VAL A 170 20.87 -0.02 5.27
C VAL A 170 21.10 1.31 5.96
N SER A 171 22.36 1.57 6.31
CA SER A 171 22.84 2.81 6.97
C SER A 171 23.53 3.76 5.99
N ALA A 172 24.13 3.22 4.93
CA ALA A 172 24.89 3.97 3.94
C ALA A 172 24.66 3.42 2.52
N HIS A 173 25.16 4.13 1.51
CA HIS A 173 24.99 3.78 0.08
C HIS A 173 25.59 2.40 -0.24
N GLY A 174 26.76 2.10 0.32
CA GLY A 174 27.42 0.79 0.17
C GLY A 174 26.58 -0.40 0.66
N ASP A 175 25.73 -0.22 1.67
CA ASP A 175 24.87 -1.29 2.19
C ASP A 175 23.78 -1.67 1.19
N LEU A 176 23.24 -0.68 0.48
CA LEU A 176 22.26 -0.88 -0.59
C LEU A 176 22.89 -1.53 -1.82
N VAL A 177 24.11 -1.11 -2.18
CA VAL A 177 24.88 -1.75 -3.27
C VAL A 177 25.17 -3.21 -2.93
N SER A 178 25.58 -3.50 -1.70
CA SER A 178 25.85 -4.86 -1.23
C SER A 178 24.60 -5.73 -1.25
N LEU A 179 23.44 -5.17 -0.85
CA LEU A 179 22.14 -5.85 -0.97
C LEU A 179 21.83 -6.18 -2.43
N HIS A 180 22.03 -5.21 -3.34
CA HIS A 180 21.79 -5.42 -4.77
C HIS A 180 22.64 -6.56 -5.33
N GLN A 181 23.94 -6.56 -5.03
CA GLN A 181 24.86 -7.62 -5.46
C GLN A 181 24.49 -8.99 -4.88
N ALA A 182 24.09 -9.06 -3.61
CA ALA A 182 23.64 -10.30 -3.00
C ALA A 182 22.39 -10.87 -3.67
N LEU A 183 21.47 -10.00 -4.12
CA LEU A 183 20.32 -10.40 -4.93
C LEU A 183 20.74 -10.85 -6.33
N GLU A 184 21.66 -10.17 -7.01
CA GLU A 184 22.13 -10.61 -8.33
C GLU A 184 22.82 -11.98 -8.30
N LEU A 185 23.49 -12.31 -7.19
CA LEU A 185 24.21 -13.57 -7.00
C LEU A 185 23.37 -14.68 -6.34
N ASP A 186 22.07 -14.46 -6.15
CA ASP A 186 21.14 -15.42 -5.52
C ASP A 186 21.55 -15.87 -4.11
N PHE A 187 22.18 -14.98 -3.33
CA PHE A 187 22.51 -15.23 -1.91
C PHE A 187 21.35 -14.96 -0.94
N LEU A 188 20.25 -14.36 -1.42
CA LEU A 188 19.06 -13.98 -0.66
C LEU A 188 17.78 -14.47 -1.31
#